data_AF-A0A645EQH5-F1
#
_entry.id   AF-A0A645EQH5-F1
#
_cell.length_a   1.000
_cell.length_b   1.000
_cell.length_c   1.000
_cell.angle_alpha   90.00
_cell.angle_beta   90.00
_cell.angle_gamma   90.00
#
_symmetry.space_group_name_H-M   'P 1'
#
loop_
_entity.id
_entity.type
_entity.pdbx_description
1 polymer ?
#
loop_
_entity_poly.entity_id
_entity_poly.type
_entity_poly.pdbx_seq_one_letter_code
_entity_poly.pdbx_strand_id
1 'polypeptide(L)'
;MQLTVAIQTEKMRAEGKAAEQITRTSYRHAYWTMAQLIAHHTVNGCALRAGDLLGSGTLSGPTLAQSGSLLELTTGGKNRITLSNGETRGFLEDGDTVVLRAYCEGAGARRIGFGECRGTVLPARTEG
;
A
#
# COMPACT_ATOMS: atom_id res chain seq x y z
N MET A 1 -14.08 1.33 2.53
CA MET A 1 -12.77 2.02 2.56
C MET A 1 -12.13 2.00 1.18
N GLN A 2 -11.71 3.16 0.69
CA GLN A 2 -10.84 3.34 -0.48
C GLN A 2 -9.38 3.44 0.00
N LEU A 3 -8.45 2.84 -0.73
CA LEU A 3 -7.01 2.88 -0.47
C LEU A 3 -6.28 3.34 -1.74
N THR A 4 -5.37 4.28 -1.60
CA THR A 4 -4.46 4.73 -2.66
C THR A 4 -3.03 4.57 -2.20
N VAL A 5 -2.16 4.11 -3.10
CA VAL A 5 -0.71 4.01 -2.86
C VAL A 5 0.02 4.81 -3.92
N ALA A 6 1.01 5.61 -3.49
CA ALA A 6 1.81 6.46 -4.34
C ALA A 6 3.31 6.23 -4.10
N ILE A 7 4.13 6.52 -5.11
CA ILE A 7 5.60 6.54 -5.03
C ILE A 7 6.09 7.96 -5.33
N GLN A 8 7.06 8.42 -4.55
CA GLN A 8 7.85 9.61 -4.82
C GLN A 8 9.31 9.24 -4.85
N THR A 9 9.96 9.37 -6.01
CA THR A 9 11.39 9.10 -6.14
C THR A 9 12.21 10.24 -5.51
N GLU A 10 13.50 10.01 -5.33
CA GLU A 10 14.41 11.08 -4.88
C GLU A 10 14.45 12.26 -5.86
N LYS A 11 14.51 11.99 -7.17
CA LYS A 11 14.49 13.04 -8.20
C LYS A 11 13.18 13.83 -8.17
N MET A 12 12.03 13.16 -8.06
CA MET A 12 10.74 13.85 -7.91
C MET A 12 10.77 14.79 -6.71
N ARG A 13 11.26 14.30 -5.56
CA ARG A 13 11.35 15.08 -4.33
C ARG A 13 12.30 16.28 -4.46
N ALA A 14 13.47 16.11 -5.10
CA ALA A 14 14.42 17.18 -5.36
C ALA A 14 13.85 18.26 -6.30
N GLU A 15 13.01 17.86 -7.26
CA GLU A 15 12.30 18.77 -8.18
C GLU A 15 11.00 19.36 -7.59
N GLY A 16 10.68 19.08 -6.32
CA GLY A 16 9.45 19.54 -5.68
C GLY A 16 8.17 18.89 -6.22
N LYS A 17 8.27 17.78 -6.96
CA LYS A 17 7.14 17.02 -7.50
C LYS A 17 6.50 16.14 -6.43
N ALA A 18 5.17 16.10 -6.43
CA ALA A 18 4.38 15.29 -5.50
C ALA A 18 4.54 13.77 -5.77
N ALA A 19 4.17 12.94 -4.79
CA ALA A 19 4.09 11.50 -4.97
C ALA A 19 3.05 11.13 -6.04
N GLU A 20 3.40 10.20 -6.92
CA GLU A 20 2.55 9.73 -8.01
C GLU A 20 1.80 8.47 -7.62
N GLN A 21 0.47 8.48 -7.76
CA GLN A 21 -0.37 7.34 -7.43
C GLN A 21 -0.15 6.19 -8.43
N ILE A 22 0.23 5.02 -7.93
CA ILE A 22 0.49 3.83 -8.74
C ILE A 22 -0.60 2.75 -8.60
N THR A 23 -1.42 2.82 -7.55
CA THR A 23 -2.57 1.92 -7.38
C THR A 23 -3.69 2.59 -6.59
N ARG A 24 -4.93 2.19 -6.90
CA ARG A 24 -6.12 2.54 -6.13
C ARG A 24 -7.01 1.31 -6.01
N THR A 25 -7.27 0.89 -4.78
CA THR A 25 -8.05 -0.31 -4.46
C THR A 25 -9.05 -0.03 -3.33
N SER A 26 -9.76 -1.05 -2.87
CA SER A 26 -10.74 -0.93 -1.80
C SER A 26 -10.74 -2.17 -0.92
N TYR A 27 -10.90 -1.97 0.39
CA TYR A 27 -11.06 -3.06 1.36
C TYR A 27 -12.27 -3.95 1.05
N ARG A 28 -13.24 -3.49 0.25
CA ARG A 28 -14.38 -4.31 -0.20
C ARG A 28 -13.96 -5.57 -0.97
N HIS A 29 -12.72 -5.60 -1.49
CA HIS A 29 -12.17 -6.73 -2.22
C HIS A 29 -11.55 -7.79 -1.30
N ALA A 30 -11.46 -7.55 0.01
CA ALA A 30 -11.01 -8.55 0.97
C ALA A 30 -11.98 -9.74 0.98
N TYR A 31 -11.46 -10.94 0.74
CA TYR A 31 -12.27 -12.17 0.71
C TYR A 31 -12.73 -12.58 2.12
N TRP A 32 -11.85 -12.43 3.11
CA TRP A 32 -12.15 -12.67 4.51
C TRP A 32 -12.40 -11.35 5.25
N THR A 33 -13.49 -11.30 6.00
CA THR A 33 -13.80 -10.18 6.90
C THR A 33 -12.88 -10.18 8.12
N MET A 34 -12.69 -9.02 8.76
CA MET A 34 -11.96 -8.94 10.04
C MET A 34 -12.55 -9.86 11.11
N ALA A 35 -13.88 -10.00 11.16
CA ALA A 35 -14.54 -10.90 12.11
C ALA A 35 -14.14 -12.37 11.87
N GLN A 36 -14.05 -12.81 10.62
CA GLN A 36 -13.60 -14.15 10.29
C GLN A 36 -12.12 -14.36 10.58
N LEU A 37 -11.27 -13.36 10.30
CA LEU A 37 -9.84 -13.41 10.64
C LEU A 37 -9.65 -13.59 12.15
N ILE A 38 -10.37 -12.83 12.97
CA ILE A 38 -10.32 -12.95 14.44
C ILE A 38 -10.83 -14.33 14.88
N ALA A 39 -12.01 -14.76 14.41
CA ALA A 39 -12.58 -16.04 14.79
C ALA A 39 -11.65 -17.21 14.46
N HIS A 40 -11.02 -17.18 13.27
CA HIS A 40 -10.05 -18.18 12.87
C HIS A 40 -8.76 -18.12 13.70
N HIS A 41 -8.26 -16.92 13.99
CA HIS A 41 -7.06 -16.74 14.82
C HIS A 41 -7.24 -17.34 16.23
N THR A 42 -8.44 -17.24 16.81
CA THR A 42 -8.72 -17.71 18.18
C THR A 42 -9.28 -19.12 18.26
N VAL A 43 -9.48 -19.81 17.13
CA VAL A 43 -10.23 -21.09 17.09
C VAL A 43 -9.58 -22.21 17.91
N ASN A 44 -8.25 -22.15 18.10
CA ASN A 44 -7.48 -23.15 18.85
C ASN A 44 -7.13 -22.71 20.29
N GLY A 45 -7.71 -21.60 20.77
CA GLY A 45 -7.41 -21.04 22.09
C GLY A 45 -6.26 -20.04 22.11
N CYS A 46 -5.74 -19.59 20.95
CA CYS A 46 -4.81 -18.45 20.91
C CYS A 46 -5.44 -17.21 21.55
N ALA A 47 -4.79 -16.68 22.59
CA ALA A 47 -5.29 -15.54 23.36
C ALA A 47 -4.84 -14.21 22.75
N LEU A 48 -5.80 -13.42 22.26
CA LEU A 48 -5.58 -12.03 21.87
C LEU A 48 -5.49 -11.11 23.10
N ARG A 49 -4.75 -10.02 22.94
CA ARG A 49 -4.54 -8.98 23.95
C ARG A 49 -4.92 -7.60 23.40
N ALA A 50 -5.27 -6.70 24.31
CA ALA A 50 -5.47 -5.30 23.96
C ALA A 50 -4.16 -4.72 23.39
N GLY A 51 -4.24 -4.13 22.19
CA GLY A 51 -3.09 -3.60 21.47
C GLY A 51 -2.53 -4.53 20.40
N ASP A 52 -3.00 -5.77 20.27
CA ASP A 52 -2.60 -6.65 19.17
C ASP A 52 -3.01 -6.06 17.81
N LEU A 53 -2.13 -6.19 16.82
CA LEU A 53 -2.34 -5.71 15.46
C LEU A 53 -2.46 -6.88 14.49
N LEU A 54 -3.60 -6.97 13.80
CA LEU A 54 -3.86 -7.98 12.78
C LEU A 54 -3.85 -7.34 11.38
N GLY A 55 -2.98 -7.84 10.50
CA GLY A 55 -2.93 -7.42 9.12
C GLY A 55 -4.02 -8.08 8.27
N SER A 56 -4.61 -7.33 7.33
CA SER A 56 -5.57 -7.88 6.35
C SER A 56 -4.94 -8.81 5.31
N GLY A 57 -3.62 -8.78 5.19
CA GLY A 57 -2.91 -9.18 3.97
C GLY A 57 -2.93 -8.08 2.90
N THR A 58 -2.21 -8.31 1.80
CA THR A 58 -2.16 -7.41 0.64
C THR A 58 -3.56 -7.24 0.03
N LEU A 59 -3.99 -6.00 -0.17
CA LEU A 59 -5.33 -5.68 -0.69
C LEU A 59 -5.28 -5.45 -2.20
N SER A 60 -5.53 -6.50 -2.98
CA SER A 60 -5.63 -6.40 -4.44
C SER A 60 -7.07 -6.43 -4.92
N GLY A 61 -7.40 -5.54 -5.86
CA GLY A 61 -8.68 -5.56 -6.57
C GLY A 61 -8.65 -6.45 -7.82
N PRO A 62 -9.77 -6.54 -8.56
CA PRO A 62 -9.89 -7.40 -9.73
C PRO A 62 -9.05 -6.97 -10.95
N THR A 63 -8.53 -5.74 -10.99
CA THR A 63 -7.71 -5.26 -12.12
C THR A 63 -6.27 -5.00 -11.71
N LEU A 64 -5.34 -5.04 -12.68
CA LEU A 64 -3.91 -4.81 -12.46
C LEU A 64 -3.64 -3.45 -11.79
N ALA A 65 -4.39 -2.41 -12.15
CA ALA A 65 -4.28 -1.07 -11.55
C ALA A 65 -4.76 -0.99 -10.09
N GLN A 66 -5.38 -2.07 -9.58
CA GLN A 66 -5.81 -2.22 -8.19
C GLN A 66 -4.93 -3.21 -7.42
N SER A 67 -3.79 -3.63 -7.99
CA SER A 67 -2.80 -4.49 -7.32
C SER A 67 -2.29 -3.86 -6.03
N GLY A 68 -2.13 -4.65 -4.98
CA GLY A 68 -1.67 -4.20 -3.67
C GLY A 68 -0.15 -4.23 -3.50
N SER A 69 0.61 -4.72 -4.48
CA SER A 69 2.08 -4.75 -4.45
C SER A 69 2.71 -4.44 -5.81
N LEU A 70 3.98 -4.00 -5.79
CA LEU A 70 4.78 -3.85 -7.01
C LEU A 70 5.04 -5.19 -7.70
N LEU A 71 5.13 -6.28 -6.93
CA LEU A 71 5.28 -7.64 -7.47
C LEU A 71 4.12 -7.97 -8.43
N GLU A 72 2.89 -7.73 -8.01
CA GLU A 72 1.69 -7.93 -8.82
C GLU A 72 1.62 -6.91 -9.96
N LEU A 73 1.76 -5.62 -9.64
CA LEU A 73 1.62 -4.51 -10.60
C LEU A 73 2.60 -4.63 -11.77
N THR A 74 3.80 -5.14 -11.51
CA THR A 74 4.85 -5.29 -12.52
C THR A 74 5.00 -6.71 -13.07
N THR A 75 4.11 -7.63 -12.65
CA THR A 75 4.16 -9.04 -13.05
C THR A 75 5.54 -9.67 -12.78
N GLY A 76 6.05 -9.49 -11.57
CA GLY A 76 7.38 -9.96 -11.18
C GLY A 76 8.51 -9.14 -11.79
N GLY A 77 8.33 -7.84 -11.99
CA GLY A 77 9.31 -6.94 -12.59
C GLY A 77 9.42 -7.00 -14.12
N LYS A 78 8.65 -7.88 -14.79
CA LYS A 78 8.65 -8.04 -16.25
C LYS A 78 8.07 -6.81 -16.96
N ASN A 79 7.05 -6.21 -16.37
CA ASN A 79 6.35 -5.04 -16.89
C ASN A 79 6.58 -3.86 -15.95
N ARG A 80 7.67 -3.11 -16.15
CA ARG A 80 7.99 -1.94 -15.31
C ARG A 80 6.92 -0.85 -15.48
N ILE A 81 6.60 -0.16 -14.39
CA ILE A 81 5.76 1.06 -14.46
C ILE A 81 6.63 2.24 -14.86
N THR A 82 6.08 3.16 -15.66
CA THR A 82 6.71 4.43 -16.01
C THR A 82 6.04 5.55 -15.22
N LEU A 83 6.83 6.30 -14.46
CA LEU A 83 6.38 7.46 -13.70
C LEU A 83 6.34 8.70 -14.60
N SER A 84 5.54 9.69 -14.22
CA SER A 84 5.34 10.96 -14.91
C SER A 84 6.62 11.76 -15.18
N ASN A 85 7.70 11.51 -14.43
CA ASN A 85 8.99 12.15 -14.63
C ASN A 85 9.96 11.34 -15.53
N GLY A 86 9.48 10.25 -16.14
CA GLY A 86 10.23 9.38 -17.05
C GLY A 86 11.03 8.27 -16.36
N GLU A 87 11.11 8.26 -15.02
CA GLU A 87 11.70 7.13 -14.30
C GLU A 87 10.82 5.88 -14.42
N THR A 88 11.43 4.70 -14.27
CA THR A 88 10.67 3.43 -14.29
C THR A 88 10.96 2.60 -13.05
N ARG A 89 9.97 1.84 -12.58
CA ARG A 89 10.12 0.93 -11.43
C ARG A 89 9.64 -0.48 -11.76
N GLY A 90 10.49 -1.45 -11.42
CA GLY A 90 10.11 -2.86 -11.29
C GLY A 90 9.80 -3.20 -9.83
N PHE A 91 10.72 -2.81 -8.94
CA PHE A 91 10.56 -2.82 -7.49
C PHE A 91 10.98 -1.46 -6.93
N LEU A 92 10.96 -1.31 -5.60
CA LEU A 92 11.47 -0.10 -4.95
C LEU A 92 12.98 0.00 -5.16
N GLU A 93 13.45 1.23 -5.37
CA GLU A 93 14.86 1.60 -5.41
C GLU A 93 15.18 2.47 -4.18
N ASP A 94 16.46 2.56 -3.79
CA ASP A 94 16.88 3.41 -2.67
C ASP A 94 16.44 4.86 -2.89
N GLY A 95 15.97 5.52 -1.83
CA GLY A 95 15.46 6.90 -1.89
C GLY A 95 13.98 7.02 -2.30
N ASP A 96 13.35 5.94 -2.78
CA ASP A 96 11.92 5.90 -3.05
C ASP A 96 11.12 6.03 -1.76
N THR A 97 10.09 6.88 -1.81
CA THR A 97 9.12 7.03 -0.73
C THR A 97 7.77 6.47 -1.15
N VAL A 98 7.26 5.51 -0.37
CA VAL A 98 5.92 4.96 -0.54
C VAL A 98 4.95 5.70 0.39
N VAL A 99 3.77 6.06 -0.14
CA VAL A 99 2.73 6.78 0.60
C VAL A 99 1.38 6.10 0.46
N LEU A 100 0.84 5.60 1.57
CA LEU A 100 -0.49 5.00 1.67
C LEU A 100 -1.45 6.04 2.25
N ARG A 101 -2.63 6.16 1.64
CA ARG A 101 -3.74 6.96 2.16
C ARG A 101 -5.04 6.19 2.01
N ALA A 102 -5.90 6.25 3.02
CA ALA A 102 -7.19 5.59 2.99
C ALA A 102 -8.30 6.49 3.55
N TYR A 103 -9.51 6.26 3.06
CA TYR A 103 -10.70 6.95 3.55
C TYR A 103 -11.98 6.13 3.35
N CYS A 104 -13.01 6.47 4.11
CA CYS A 104 -14.39 6.08 3.87
C CYS A 104 -15.20 7.33 3.52
N GLU A 105 -16.11 7.18 2.57
CA GLU A 105 -17.06 8.23 2.17
C GLU A 105 -18.43 7.59 1.91
N GLY A 106 -19.48 8.37 2.14
CA GLY A 106 -20.87 7.98 1.90
C GLY A 106 -21.67 9.21 1.49
N ALA A 107 -22.76 9.00 0.75
CA ALA A 107 -23.60 10.11 0.27
C ALA A 107 -24.14 10.92 1.46
N GLY A 108 -23.95 12.26 1.42
CA GLY A 108 -24.38 13.16 2.48
C GLY A 108 -23.55 13.09 3.78
N ALA A 109 -22.57 12.20 3.87
CA ALA A 109 -21.72 12.04 5.05
C ALA A 109 -20.35 12.73 4.86
N ARG A 110 -19.76 13.20 5.96
CA ARG A 110 -18.37 13.67 5.94
C ARG A 110 -17.42 12.51 5.68
N ARG A 111 -16.36 12.76 4.92
CA ARG A 111 -15.28 11.79 4.70
C ARG A 111 -14.53 11.53 6.01
N ILE A 112 -14.26 10.26 6.30
CA ILE A 112 -13.42 9.82 7.43
C ILE A 112 -12.12 9.27 6.86
N GLY A 113 -11.00 9.94 7.15
CA GLY A 113 -9.67 9.57 6.65
C GLY A 113 -8.82 8.86 7.70
N PHE A 114 -7.86 8.06 7.23
CA PHE A 114 -6.85 7.40 8.07
C PHE A 114 -5.56 8.22 8.23
N GLY A 115 -5.49 9.39 7.59
CA GLY A 115 -4.25 10.15 7.47
C GLY A 115 -3.30 9.52 6.45
N GLU A 116 -2.01 9.65 6.71
CA GLU A 116 -0.93 9.21 5.82
C GLU A 116 -0.04 8.19 6.54
N CYS A 117 0.28 7.10 5.84
CA CYS A 117 1.36 6.19 6.20
C CYS A 117 2.46 6.29 5.15
N ARG A 118 3.64 6.78 5.54
CA ARG A 118 4.75 7.13 4.65
C ARG A 118 6.05 6.51 5.13
N GLY A 119 6.83 5.97 4.20
CA GLY A 119 8.17 5.45 4.48
C GLY A 119 9.10 5.62 3.28
N THR A 120 10.35 5.99 3.54
CA THR A 120 11.40 6.12 2.53
C THR A 120 12.39 4.97 2.68
N VAL A 121 12.68 4.29 1.57
CA VAL A 121 13.71 3.24 1.51
C VAL A 121 15.07 3.93 1.61
N LEU A 122 15.87 3.52 2.59
CA LEU A 122 17.26 3.95 2.73
C LEU A 122 18.18 2.88 2.16
N PRO A 123 19.37 3.26 1.67
CA PRO A 123 20.38 2.30 1.25
C PRO A 123 20.67 1.24 2.33
N ALA A 124 20.91 0.02 1.87
CA ALA A 124 21.38 -1.04 2.74
C ALA A 124 22.70 -0.64 3.42
N ARG A 125 22.91 -1.08 4.66
CA ARG A 125 24.20 -0.92 5.33
C ARG A 125 25.21 -1.83 4.63
N THR A 126 26.34 -1.28 4.20
CA THR A 126 27.50 -2.08 3.80
C THR A 126 28.25 -2.50 5.06
N GLU A 127 28.53 -3.79 5.22
CA GLU A 127 29.49 -4.24 6.25
C GLU A 127 30.86 -3.63 5.93
N GLY A 128 31.52 -3.10 6.96
CA GLY A 128 32.87 -2.53 6.89
C GLY A 128 33.88 -3.40 7.61
#